data_AF-A0A3P6AUB7-F1
#
_entry.id   AF-A0A3P6AUB7-F1
#
_cell.length_a   1.000
_cell.length_b   1.000
_cell.length_c   1.000
_cell.angle_alpha   90.00
_cell.angle_beta   90.00
_cell.angle_gamma   90.00
#
_symmetry.space_group_name_H-M   'P 1'
#
loop_
_entity.id
_entity.type
_entity.pdbx_description
1 polymer ?
#
loop_
_entity_poly.entity_id
_entity_poly.type
_entity_poly.pdbx_seq_one_letter_code
_entity_poly.pdbx_strand_id
1 'polypeptide(L)'
;MSRRLKAYLISILLIMAVSPPSHGLSLGGLSIGQVEINGIARCSLNGDPNAPPISNGTVILTCGGLTANLAETLTQPNGFFLMFLSFLQTLLFTPSSCYITINLPAGNCSIYSPDGVLSAVLTLASVAVGNNTNVASFVAGPMLDNIF
;
A
#
# COMPACT_ATOMS: atom_id res chain seq x y z
N MET A 1 -4.51 -20.29 40.52
CA MET A 1 -4.26 -20.35 39.06
C MET A 1 -2.82 -20.82 38.83
N SER A 2 -2.65 -22.07 38.38
CA SER A 2 -1.35 -22.77 38.35
C SER A 2 -0.31 -22.05 37.48
N ARG A 3 0.94 -21.92 37.96
CA ARG A 3 2.08 -21.35 37.18
C ARG A 3 2.23 -22.01 35.80
N ARG A 4 1.81 -23.27 35.67
CA ARG A 4 1.82 -24.02 34.40
C ARG A 4 0.83 -23.48 33.38
N LEU A 5 -0.31 -22.94 33.82
CA LEU A 5 -1.33 -22.35 32.94
C LEU A 5 -0.86 -21.01 32.35
N LYS A 6 -0.18 -20.18 33.15
CA LYS A 6 0.45 -18.93 32.67
C LYS A 6 1.57 -19.21 31.66
N ALA A 7 2.42 -20.20 31.92
CA ALA A 7 3.48 -20.58 30.99
C ALA A 7 2.92 -21.10 29.65
N TYR A 8 1.86 -21.92 29.68
CA TYR A 8 1.18 -22.39 28.48
C TYR A 8 0.56 -21.23 27.67
N LEU A 9 -0.12 -20.30 28.33
CA LEU A 9 -0.71 -19.13 27.67
C LEU A 9 0.34 -18.23 27.01
N ILE A 10 1.47 -18.00 27.69
CA ILE A 10 2.60 -17.22 27.13
C ILE A 10 3.19 -17.95 25.91
N SER A 11 3.35 -19.27 26.00
CA SER A 11 3.87 -20.06 24.88
C SER A 11 2.93 -20.06 23.67
N ILE A 12 1.61 -20.12 23.86
CA ILE A 12 0.61 -20.03 22.79
C ILE A 12 0.61 -18.63 22.15
N LEU A 13 0.71 -17.56 22.96
CA LEU A 13 0.81 -16.20 22.43
C LEU A 13 2.06 -16.00 21.56
N LEU A 14 3.19 -16.58 21.96
CA LEU A 14 4.45 -16.49 21.22
C LEU A 14 4.40 -17.26 19.89
N ILE A 15 3.69 -18.38 19.81
CA ILE A 15 3.56 -19.16 18.57
C ILE A 15 2.68 -18.42 17.54
N MET A 16 1.62 -17.75 18.00
CA MET A 16 0.74 -16.93 17.14
C MET A 16 1.42 -15.66 16.63
N ALA A 17 2.42 -15.15 17.35
CA ALA A 17 3.19 -13.96 16.95
C ALA A 17 4.29 -14.27 15.92
N VAL A 18 4.64 -15.55 15.72
CA VAL A 18 5.82 -15.98 14.93
C VAL A 18 5.41 -16.76 13.69
N SER A 19 4.13 -17.01 13.42
CA SER A 19 3.73 -17.60 12.14
C SER A 19 4.07 -16.63 11.00
N PRO A 20 5.08 -16.93 10.14
CA PRO A 20 5.28 -16.15 8.94
C PRO A 20 4.02 -16.29 8.05
N PRO A 21 3.71 -15.31 7.20
CA PRO A 21 2.72 -15.50 6.15
C PRO A 21 3.10 -16.76 5.36
N SER A 22 2.28 -17.79 5.44
CA SER A 22 2.66 -19.13 4.98
C SER A 22 2.74 -19.24 3.46
N HIS A 23 2.24 -18.25 2.72
CA HIS A 23 2.24 -18.21 1.26
C HIS A 23 2.44 -16.78 0.75
N GLY A 24 3.21 -16.62 -0.34
CA GLY A 24 3.27 -15.38 -1.11
C GLY A 24 1.91 -14.97 -1.66
N LEU A 25 1.81 -13.73 -2.14
CA LEU A 25 0.61 -13.24 -2.81
C LEU A 25 0.23 -14.20 -3.95
N SER A 26 -1.02 -14.67 -3.94
CA SER A 26 -1.58 -15.50 -5.01
C SER A 26 -2.83 -14.83 -5.57
N LEU A 27 -2.86 -14.64 -6.88
CA LEU A 27 -3.99 -14.03 -7.59
C LEU A 27 -4.45 -14.99 -8.68
N GLY A 28 -5.71 -15.44 -8.59
CA GLY A 28 -6.26 -16.40 -9.57
C GLY A 28 -5.48 -17.72 -9.67
N GLY A 29 -4.83 -18.15 -8.58
CA GLY A 29 -4.00 -19.37 -8.55
C GLY A 29 -2.55 -19.18 -9.01
N LEU A 30 -2.17 -17.97 -9.42
CA LEU A 30 -0.80 -17.63 -9.81
C LEU A 30 -0.02 -17.07 -8.63
N SER A 31 1.14 -17.66 -8.33
CA SER A 31 2.09 -17.09 -7.37
C SER A 31 2.70 -15.81 -7.93
N ILE A 32 2.58 -14.70 -7.19
CA ILE A 32 3.07 -13.38 -7.59
C ILE A 32 4.41 -13.13 -6.90
N GLY A 33 5.47 -13.00 -7.70
CA GLY A 33 6.81 -12.73 -7.20
C GLY A 33 7.13 -11.24 -7.11
N GLN A 34 6.38 -10.40 -7.82
CA GLN A 34 6.57 -8.95 -7.84
C GLN A 34 5.23 -8.23 -7.97
N VAL A 35 5.09 -7.13 -7.24
CA VAL A 35 3.94 -6.23 -7.35
C VAL A 35 4.43 -4.88 -7.85
N GLU A 36 3.75 -4.36 -8.86
CA GLU A 36 3.92 -3.02 -9.38
C GLU A 36 2.67 -2.21 -9.04
N ILE A 37 2.85 -1.02 -8.49
CA ILE A 37 1.74 -0.10 -8.21
C ILE A 37 2.08 1.25 -8.86
N ASN A 38 1.14 1.80 -9.62
CA ASN A 38 1.29 3.11 -10.23
C ASN A 38 0.02 3.97 -10.10
N GLY A 39 0.17 5.27 -10.31
CA GLY A 39 -0.93 6.22 -10.29
C GLY A 39 -0.47 7.65 -10.56
N ILE A 40 -1.42 8.59 -10.52
CA ILE A 40 -1.16 10.02 -10.66
C ILE A 40 -1.76 10.75 -9.46
N ALA A 41 -0.89 11.40 -8.69
CA ALA A 41 -1.28 12.23 -7.56
C ALA A 41 -1.61 13.67 -8.01
N ARG A 42 -2.75 14.17 -7.57
CA ARG A 42 -3.23 15.52 -7.89
C ARG A 42 -3.73 16.24 -6.64
N CYS A 43 -3.58 17.56 -6.63
CA CYS A 43 -4.04 18.45 -5.57
C CYS A 43 -5.58 18.57 -5.61
N SER A 44 -6.31 17.51 -5.29
CA SER A 44 -7.77 17.49 -5.28
C SER A 44 -8.30 16.70 -4.09
N LEU A 45 -9.25 17.27 -3.35
CA LEU A 45 -9.91 16.54 -2.25
C LEU A 45 -10.95 15.51 -2.76
N ASN A 46 -11.44 15.72 -3.98
CA ASN A 46 -12.51 14.96 -4.63
C ASN A 46 -12.06 14.22 -5.90
N GLY A 47 -10.75 14.17 -6.18
CA GLY A 47 -10.21 13.41 -7.31
C GLY A 47 -10.44 14.03 -8.70
N ASP A 48 -10.51 15.36 -8.81
CA ASP A 48 -10.60 16.05 -10.10
C ASP A 48 -9.37 15.70 -10.98
N PRO A 49 -9.58 15.08 -12.16
CA PRO A 49 -8.49 14.71 -13.06
C PRO A 49 -7.76 15.92 -13.66
N ASN A 50 -8.33 17.13 -13.57
CA ASN A 50 -7.72 18.36 -14.08
C ASN A 50 -6.95 19.13 -13.01
N ALA A 51 -7.04 18.72 -11.74
CA ALA A 51 -6.31 19.39 -10.66
C ALA A 51 -4.80 19.34 -10.88
N PRO A 52 -4.04 20.35 -10.40
CA PRO A 52 -2.59 20.39 -10.52
C PRO A 52 -1.94 19.12 -9.97
N PRO A 53 -0.88 18.60 -10.61
CA PRO A 53 -0.18 17.43 -10.09
C PRO A 53 0.58 17.74 -8.80
N ILE A 54 0.69 16.73 -7.94
CA ILE A 54 1.54 16.80 -6.75
C ILE A 54 2.95 16.38 -7.16
N SER A 55 3.89 17.33 -7.23
CA SER A 55 5.30 17.04 -7.53
C SER A 55 6.09 16.81 -6.24
N ASN A 56 7.00 15.81 -6.26
CA ASN A 56 7.90 15.47 -5.15
C ASN A 56 7.15 15.19 -3.82
N GLY A 57 5.94 14.65 -3.92
CA GLY A 57 5.17 14.19 -2.77
C GLY A 57 5.52 12.74 -2.42
N THR A 58 5.64 12.46 -1.13
CA THR A 58 5.88 11.10 -0.64
C THR A 58 4.61 10.28 -0.68
N VAL A 59 4.62 9.25 -1.52
CA VAL A 59 3.56 8.25 -1.64
C VAL A 59 3.91 7.07 -0.76
N ILE A 60 2.98 6.67 0.10
CA ILE A 60 3.17 5.65 1.12
C ILE A 60 2.13 4.55 0.91
N LEU A 61 2.58 3.30 0.86
CA LEU A 61 1.71 2.12 0.87
C LEU A 61 1.60 1.54 2.27
N THR A 62 0.36 1.41 2.77
CA THR A 62 0.05 0.78 4.05
C THR A 62 -0.96 -0.34 3.84
N CYS A 63 -0.82 -1.45 4.56
CA CYS A 63 -1.71 -2.61 4.44
C CYS A 63 -2.16 -3.14 5.81
N GLY A 64 -3.44 -3.51 5.94
CA GLY A 64 -3.94 -4.52 6.88
C GLY A 64 -3.59 -4.35 8.36
N GLY A 65 -3.56 -3.13 8.88
CA GLY A 65 -3.27 -2.87 10.29
C GLY A 65 -1.78 -2.94 10.67
N LEU A 66 -0.88 -2.97 9.67
CA LEU A 66 0.53 -2.70 9.91
C LEU A 66 0.66 -1.29 10.50
N THR A 67 1.42 -1.17 11.59
CA THR A 67 1.79 0.14 12.16
C THR A 67 2.88 0.83 11.35
N ALA A 68 3.45 0.15 10.35
CA ALA A 68 4.58 0.60 9.56
C ALA A 68 4.24 0.58 8.06
N ASN A 69 4.87 1.50 7.35
CA ASN A 69 4.76 1.65 5.91
C ASN A 69 5.38 0.43 5.22
N LEU A 70 4.65 -0.16 4.28
CA LEU A 70 5.13 -1.32 3.53
C LEU A 70 6.17 -0.91 2.49
N ALA A 71 5.93 0.21 1.81
CA ALA A 71 6.82 0.79 0.81
C ALA A 71 6.51 2.27 0.60
N GLU A 72 7.48 3.01 0.07
CA GLU A 72 7.36 4.44 -0.21
C GLU A 72 8.03 4.80 -1.54
N THR A 73 7.54 5.85 -2.19
CA THR A 73 8.14 6.42 -3.41
C THR A 73 7.84 7.92 -3.50
N LEU A 74 8.48 8.61 -4.45
CA LEU A 74 8.22 10.02 -4.72
C LEU A 74 7.48 10.19 -6.03
N THR A 75 6.57 11.16 -6.08
CA THR A 75 5.93 11.58 -7.33
C THR A 75 6.90 12.37 -8.21
N GLN A 76 6.78 12.17 -9.51
CA GLN A 76 7.44 12.95 -10.55
C GLN A 76 6.75 14.32 -10.73
N PRO A 77 7.34 15.26 -11.51
CA PRO A 77 6.76 16.59 -11.73
C PRO A 77 5.33 16.60 -12.30
N ASN A 78 4.95 15.57 -13.04
CA ASN A 78 3.60 15.38 -13.58
C ASN A 78 2.63 14.66 -12.60
N GLY A 79 3.05 14.41 -11.36
CA GLY A 79 2.28 13.70 -10.35
C GLY A 79 2.31 12.18 -10.47
N PHE A 80 2.94 11.64 -11.50
CA PHE A 80 3.06 10.19 -11.68
C PHE A 80 3.95 9.59 -10.60
N PHE A 81 3.55 8.43 -10.08
CA PHE A 81 4.40 7.61 -9.23
C PHE A 81 4.34 6.16 -9.68
N LEU A 82 5.45 5.47 -9.40
CA LEU A 82 5.63 4.05 -9.63
C LEU A 82 6.38 3.49 -8.42
N MET A 83 5.89 2.37 -7.92
CA MET A 83 6.55 1.63 -6.85
C MET A 83 6.54 0.14 -7.14
N PHE A 84 7.62 -0.52 -6.72
CA PHE A 84 7.77 -1.96 -6.82
C PHE A 84 7.91 -2.53 -5.42
N LEU A 85 7.19 -3.61 -5.15
CA LEU A 85 7.37 -4.37 -3.92
C LEU A 85 8.39 -5.47 -4.15
N SER A 86 9.37 -5.52 -3.25
CA SER A 86 10.28 -6.65 -3.13
C SER A 86 9.53 -7.92 -2.71
N PHE A 87 10.17 -9.08 -2.89
CA PHE A 87 9.57 -10.36 -2.52
C PHE A 87 9.11 -10.44 -1.05
N LEU A 88 9.83 -9.81 -0.12
CA LEU A 88 9.41 -9.79 1.29
C LEU A 88 8.19 -8.89 1.52
N GLN A 89 8.09 -7.80 0.77
CA GLN A 89 6.94 -6.89 0.85
C GLN A 89 5.69 -7.51 0.22
N THR A 90 5.83 -8.31 -0.84
CA THR A 90 4.67 -9.00 -1.44
C THR A 90 4.02 -10.01 -0.50
N LEU A 91 4.77 -10.57 0.47
CA LEU A 91 4.22 -11.45 1.51
C LEU A 91 3.27 -10.72 2.48
N LEU A 92 3.49 -9.42 2.69
CA LEU A 92 2.68 -8.57 3.57
C LEU A 92 1.62 -7.78 2.80
N PHE A 93 1.66 -7.85 1.47
CA PHE A 93 0.74 -7.15 0.60
C PHE A 93 -0.58 -7.90 0.48
N THR A 94 -1.62 -7.36 1.10
CA THR A 94 -2.98 -7.88 1.02
C THR A 94 -3.88 -6.83 0.36
N PRO A 95 -4.10 -6.90 -0.98
CA PRO A 95 -4.65 -5.80 -1.77
C PRO A 95 -5.94 -5.18 -1.22
N SER A 96 -6.86 -6.01 -0.72
CA SER A 96 -8.16 -5.59 -0.17
C SER A 96 -8.07 -4.79 1.13
N SER A 97 -6.91 -4.80 1.79
CA SER A 97 -6.63 -4.08 3.02
C SER A 97 -5.52 -3.04 2.86
N CYS A 98 -5.06 -2.82 1.63
CA CYS A 98 -4.02 -1.87 1.32
C CYS A 98 -4.61 -0.55 0.82
N TYR A 99 -3.96 0.54 1.20
CA TYR A 99 -4.25 1.87 0.70
C TYR A 99 -2.95 2.66 0.52
N ILE A 100 -3.02 3.60 -0.41
CA ILE A 100 -1.96 4.56 -0.67
C ILE A 100 -2.32 5.86 0.03
N THR A 101 -1.37 6.49 0.67
CA THR A 101 -1.49 7.87 1.14
C THR A 101 -0.42 8.75 0.50
N ILE A 102 -0.73 10.04 0.38
CA ILE A 102 0.25 11.08 0.05
C ILE A 102 0.07 12.26 1.00
N ASN A 103 1.17 12.73 1.55
CA ASN A 103 1.17 13.99 2.29
C ASN A 103 1.12 15.15 1.30
N LEU A 104 0.19 16.08 1.51
CA LEU A 104 0.13 17.30 0.70
C LEU A 104 1.37 18.15 0.99
N PRO A 105 2.22 18.46 -0.02
CA PRO A 105 3.37 19.30 0.20
C PRO A 105 2.93 20.74 0.52
N ALA A 106 3.62 21.38 1.47
CA ALA A 106 3.27 22.68 2.05
C ALA A 106 3.43 23.90 1.10
N GLY A 107 3.33 23.76 -0.21
CA GLY A 107 3.57 24.88 -1.13
C GLY A 107 2.92 24.83 -2.51
N ASN A 108 2.60 23.64 -3.03
CA ASN A 108 2.12 23.51 -4.42
C ASN A 108 0.63 23.16 -4.51
N CYS A 109 0.06 22.64 -3.43
CA CYS A 109 -1.37 22.42 -3.30
C CYS A 109 -1.96 23.53 -2.43
N SER A 110 -2.74 24.45 -3.00
CA SER A 110 -3.47 25.49 -2.24
C SER A 110 -4.70 24.95 -1.51
N ILE A 111 -4.92 23.64 -1.53
CA ILE A 111 -6.05 22.98 -0.87
C ILE A 111 -5.71 22.65 0.57
N TYR A 112 -6.61 23.02 1.48
CA TYR A 112 -6.57 22.62 2.88
C TYR A 112 -7.29 21.28 3.03
N SER A 113 -6.54 20.21 3.28
CA SER A 113 -7.10 18.96 3.83
C SER A 113 -7.04 19.05 5.35
N PRO A 114 -8.08 18.66 6.09
CA PRO A 114 -8.08 18.64 7.56
C PRO A 114 -6.88 17.90 8.15
N ASP A 115 -6.48 16.81 7.50
CA ASP A 115 -5.41 15.91 7.95
C ASP A 115 -4.10 16.12 7.17
N GLY A 116 -4.14 16.90 6.08
CA GLY A 116 -2.99 17.13 5.20
C GLY A 116 -2.59 15.91 4.36
N VAL A 117 -3.48 14.90 4.25
CA VAL A 117 -3.20 13.62 3.60
C VAL A 117 -4.34 13.28 2.63
N LEU A 118 -3.99 12.85 1.42
CA LEU A 118 -4.93 12.24 0.50
C LEU A 118 -4.68 10.74 0.43
N SER A 119 -5.75 9.98 0.22
CA SER A 119 -5.71 8.52 0.21
C SER A 119 -6.34 7.94 -1.05
N ALA A 120 -5.85 6.79 -1.50
CA ALA A 120 -6.42 6.05 -2.62
C ALA A 120 -6.43 4.55 -2.35
N VAL A 121 -7.46 3.87 -2.86
CA VAL A 121 -7.51 2.41 -2.91
C VAL A 121 -6.79 1.87 -4.15
N LEU A 122 -6.36 0.61 -4.07
CA LEU A 122 -5.72 -0.08 -5.18
C LEU A 122 -6.72 -0.95 -5.94
N THR A 123 -6.61 -0.93 -7.26
CA THR A 123 -7.36 -1.83 -8.14
C THR A 123 -6.37 -2.68 -8.95
N LEU A 124 -6.59 -3.99 -9.01
CA LEU A 124 -5.80 -4.87 -9.87
C LEU A 124 -6.08 -4.52 -11.34
N ALA A 125 -5.04 -4.11 -12.07
CA ALA A 125 -5.15 -3.79 -13.49
C ALA A 125 -4.83 -5.00 -14.36
N SER A 126 -3.75 -5.71 -14.06
CA SER A 126 -3.33 -6.88 -14.82
C SER A 126 -2.40 -7.79 -14.03
N VAL A 127 -2.24 -9.02 -14.54
CA VAL A 127 -1.20 -9.94 -14.11
C VAL A 127 -0.43 -10.37 -15.36
N ALA A 128 0.84 -10.00 -15.42
CA ALA A 128 1.75 -10.46 -16.46
C ALA A 128 2.38 -11.79 -16.04
N VAL A 129 2.16 -12.82 -16.86
CA VAL A 129 2.74 -14.15 -16.64
C VAL A 129 4.10 -14.20 -17.30
N GLY A 130 5.13 -14.43 -16.51
CA GLY A 130 6.51 -14.51 -16.98
C GLY A 130 7.11 -15.90 -16.76
N ASN A 131 8.19 -16.20 -17.48
CA ASN A 131 8.89 -17.47 -17.36
C ASN A 131 9.56 -17.66 -15.98
N ASN A 132 9.94 -16.56 -15.32
CA ASN A 132 10.68 -16.58 -14.05
C ASN A 132 9.86 -16.04 -12.87
N THR A 133 8.97 -15.08 -13.11
CA THR A 133 8.12 -14.46 -12.10
C THR A 133 6.84 -13.94 -12.73
N ASN A 134 5.74 -14.00 -11.98
CA ASN A 134 4.51 -13.31 -12.34
C ASN A 134 4.51 -11.93 -11.68
N VAL A 135 4.09 -10.92 -12.44
CA VAL A 135 4.00 -9.55 -11.98
C VAL A 135 2.54 -9.15 -11.90
N ALA A 136 2.07 -8.70 -10.74
CA ALA A 136 0.75 -8.11 -10.61
C ALA A 136 0.87 -6.59 -10.64
N SER A 137 0.16 -5.95 -11.58
CA SER A 137 0.12 -4.50 -11.73
C SER A 137 -1.18 -3.96 -11.15
N PHE A 138 -1.04 -3.05 -10.20
CA PHE A 138 -2.14 -2.34 -9.55
C PHE A 138 -2.10 -0.87 -9.93
N VAL A 139 -3.28 -0.28 -10.04
CA VAL A 139 -3.44 1.16 -10.26
C VAL A 139 -4.11 1.75 -9.02
N ALA A 140 -3.52 2.82 -8.50
CA ALA A 140 -4.14 3.63 -7.48
C ALA A 140 -5.30 4.43 -8.10
N GLY A 141 -6.45 4.39 -7.44
CA GLY A 141 -7.57 5.26 -7.79
C GLY A 141 -7.23 6.75 -7.61
N PRO A 142 -8.19 7.64 -7.90
CA PRO A 142 -8.02 9.04 -7.57
C PRO A 142 -7.75 9.19 -6.06
N MET A 143 -6.83 10.06 -5.72
CA MET A 143 -6.54 10.40 -4.33
C MET A 143 -7.62 11.35 -3.80
N LEU A 144 -8.23 10.99 -2.68
CA LEU A 144 -9.35 11.68 -2.07
C LEU A 144 -9.03 12.00 -0.61
N ASP A 145 -9.69 13.03 -0.08
CA ASP A 145 -9.73 13.28 1.36
C ASP A 145 -10.66 12.26 2.01
N ASN A 146 -10.22 11.62 3.10
CA ASN A 146 -11.06 10.76 3.95
C ASN A 146 -11.81 9.62 3.22
N ILE A 147 -11.08 8.59 2.78
CA ILE A 147 -11.68 7.35 2.24
C ILE A 147 -12.03 6.30 3.31
N PHE A 148 -11.93 6.66 4.60
CA PHE A 148 -12.16 5.81 5.76
C PHE A 148 -13.15 6.44 6.73
#